data_AF-A0A1V4R8Y5-F1
#
_entry.id   AF-A0A1V4R8Y5-F1
#
_cell.length_a   1.000
_cell.length_b   1.000
_cell.length_c   1.000
_cell.angle_alpha   90.00
_cell.angle_beta   90.00
_cell.angle_gamma   90.00
#
_symmetry.space_group_name_H-M   'P 1'
#
loop_
_entity.id
_entity.type
_entity.pdbx_description
1 polymer ?
#
loop_
_entity_poly.entity_id
_entity_poly.type
_entity_poly.pdbx_seq_one_letter_code
_entity_poly.pdbx_strand_id
1 'polypeptide(L)'
;MKLYTRDFISILIVVIVIVVFHVLDIFPYITGIFAPIQGRIYDTIEDAGDVFNEAEKKGYSPEGGFLMLSDFETPEELQKWRYEDVILYQSNQFVHSGDQSGKVEFLANRGAAPKIFLQYFPKRWSNFEALNFEIYNPSQSKLRVILQIKDRSEKRFKYDLYLEPQQWNKFSIPIDEMSDKINIKKIVDLNFFRWKPSQDAVIYIDDVKLVTSQYEDKKIFAKPTQTQQKVKDISSQQDYEITKTYYSQGNTTTFRVKNPNKIGIENTPCTGVVEFPAGKVFEKTIMLLKDPGGQDIPYQIKVTHSWPDGSFKEAQLDFQASFQANEEKQFSLLYGSELAKMNFKSGITVRYKENVIQVSTGKLRFDLNKNHFTLLDKAWLDANGDGYYSDNELVSDGEDIIMTHNGIFYQSSYDFSTYNVEMVEAGPLRTTFRAEGYLRSSSGYDLCKFIALITAFAEQSFVEISLDFIFSKTAPIESAAIYIPYSEEISQVYSPNTGVQMDLPVVIYQSDIEKSEVRSQGRKLLFDQNLSRWVDASNLTGGVMLAVKPFWDLTQFGYYIQEKDVTLMLWPPYAQEIDIKYTLRNKMRPNYANLRNQDFNRTHDILIYFHGSDIEQIKTTEVAQAFLHPVEFISK
;
A
#
# COMPACT_ATOMS: atom_id res chain seq x y z
N MET A 1 13.14 -67.75 -15.15
CA MET A 1 12.84 -67.22 -13.80
C MET A 1 14.14 -66.72 -13.19
N LYS A 2 14.17 -65.44 -12.77
CA LYS A 2 15.29 -64.67 -12.17
C LYS A 2 16.33 -64.06 -13.13
N LEU A 3 15.92 -62.94 -13.72
CA LEU A 3 16.74 -61.76 -14.01
C LEU A 3 16.88 -60.90 -12.74
N TYR A 4 17.81 -59.95 -12.76
CA TYR A 4 18.13 -58.88 -11.78
C TYR A 4 19.23 -59.20 -10.74
N THR A 5 20.49 -58.96 -11.14
CA THR A 5 21.62 -58.70 -10.23
C THR A 5 22.68 -57.83 -10.92
N ARG A 6 22.26 -56.80 -11.66
CA ARG A 6 23.21 -55.85 -12.28
C ARG A 6 22.74 -54.39 -12.36
N ASP A 7 21.75 -54.00 -11.56
CA ASP A 7 21.23 -52.62 -11.47
C ASP A 7 21.42 -51.95 -10.11
N PHE A 8 22.16 -52.54 -9.17
CA PHE A 8 22.31 -51.96 -7.83
C PHE A 8 23.51 -50.99 -7.67
N ILE A 9 24.43 -50.93 -8.63
CA ILE A 9 25.64 -50.09 -8.53
C ILE A 9 25.53 -48.82 -9.38
N SER A 10 24.73 -48.81 -10.44
CA SER A 10 24.39 -47.57 -11.18
C SER A 10 23.34 -46.73 -10.46
N ILE A 11 22.54 -47.33 -9.56
CA ILE A 11 21.54 -46.60 -8.77
C ILE A 11 22.17 -45.93 -7.54
N LEU A 12 23.27 -46.45 -6.98
CA LEU A 12 23.89 -45.84 -5.80
C LEU A 12 24.69 -44.57 -6.12
N ILE A 13 25.23 -44.44 -7.34
CA ILE A 13 25.87 -43.21 -7.80
C ILE A 13 24.83 -42.17 -8.27
N VAL A 14 23.67 -42.61 -8.77
CA VAL A 14 22.54 -41.70 -9.06
C VAL A 14 21.83 -41.25 -7.78
N VAL A 15 21.78 -42.06 -6.72
CA VAL A 15 21.19 -41.68 -5.44
C VAL A 15 22.10 -40.77 -4.62
N ILE A 16 23.43 -40.85 -4.77
CA ILE A 16 24.34 -39.88 -4.12
C ILE A 16 24.44 -38.57 -4.91
N VAL A 17 24.15 -38.56 -6.21
CA VAL A 17 23.96 -37.31 -6.98
C VAL A 17 22.56 -36.71 -6.73
N ILE A 18 21.53 -37.51 -6.44
CA ILE A 18 20.17 -37.00 -6.12
C ILE A 18 20.02 -36.56 -4.66
N VAL A 19 20.78 -37.12 -3.71
CA VAL A 19 20.77 -36.68 -2.30
C VAL A 19 21.62 -35.42 -2.06
N VAL A 20 22.44 -35.02 -3.03
CA VAL A 20 23.16 -33.72 -3.02
C VAL A 20 22.41 -32.64 -3.84
N PHE A 21 21.38 -33.00 -4.62
CA PHE A 21 20.56 -32.08 -5.43
C PHE A 21 19.13 -31.85 -4.91
N HIS A 22 18.83 -32.17 -3.65
CA HIS A 22 17.56 -31.77 -3.00
C HIS A 22 17.74 -30.80 -1.82
N VAL A 23 18.88 -30.12 -1.79
CA VAL A 23 19.20 -29.07 -0.80
C VAL A 23 19.35 -27.68 -1.43
N LEU A 24 19.22 -27.50 -2.75
CA LEU A 24 19.31 -26.17 -3.36
C LEU A 24 18.24 -25.94 -4.46
N ASP A 25 17.41 -24.94 -4.17
CA ASP A 25 16.61 -24.07 -5.05
C ASP A 25 15.45 -24.65 -5.87
N ILE A 26 14.23 -24.16 -5.59
CA ILE A 26 13.40 -23.26 -6.42
C ILE A 26 12.16 -22.86 -5.58
N PHE A 27 12.34 -21.92 -4.65
CA PHE A 27 11.35 -20.90 -4.26
C PHE A 27 11.99 -19.69 -3.54
N PRO A 28 13.18 -19.17 -3.90
CA PRO A 28 13.73 -17.98 -3.26
C PRO A 28 13.45 -16.75 -4.11
N TYR A 29 12.22 -16.25 -4.17
CA TYR A 29 11.97 -14.93 -4.79
C TYR A 29 10.97 -14.03 -4.07
N ILE A 30 10.28 -14.50 -3.02
CA ILE A 30 9.34 -13.63 -2.26
C ILE A 30 9.60 -13.67 -0.74
N THR A 31 10.30 -14.68 -0.20
CA THR A 31 10.61 -14.76 1.24
C THR A 31 12.00 -14.23 1.64
N GLY A 32 12.90 -14.03 0.67
CA GLY A 32 14.26 -13.50 0.94
C GLY A 32 14.33 -12.00 1.21
N ILE A 33 13.34 -11.23 0.72
CA ILE A 33 13.35 -9.76 0.79
C ILE A 33 12.86 -9.26 2.18
N PHE A 34 12.05 -10.06 2.91
CA PHE A 34 11.49 -9.67 4.21
C PHE A 34 12.08 -10.39 5.43
N ALA A 35 12.95 -11.39 5.24
CA ALA A 35 13.66 -12.06 6.34
C ALA A 35 14.53 -11.12 7.20
N PRO A 36 15.15 -10.04 6.70
CA PRO A 36 15.91 -9.12 7.55
C PRO A 36 15.02 -8.26 8.46
N ILE A 37 13.82 -7.88 7.99
CA ILE A 37 12.85 -7.07 8.75
C ILE A 37 12.13 -7.94 9.79
N GLN A 38 11.76 -9.18 9.42
CA GLN A 38 11.27 -10.19 10.37
C GLN A 38 12.34 -10.77 11.30
N GLY A 39 13.64 -10.58 11.02
CA GLY A 39 14.72 -11.05 11.90
C GLY A 39 15.19 -9.98 12.89
N ARG A 40 15.29 -8.72 12.44
CA ARG A 40 15.97 -7.65 13.22
C ARG A 40 15.05 -6.76 14.04
N ILE A 41 13.74 -6.85 13.83
CA ILE A 41 12.75 -6.37 14.81
C ILE A 41 12.64 -7.37 15.99
N TYR A 42 12.99 -8.64 15.78
CA TYR A 42 12.86 -9.69 16.79
C TYR A 42 14.01 -9.72 17.82
N ASP A 43 15.22 -9.27 17.46
CA ASP A 43 16.34 -9.14 18.41
C ASP A 43 16.13 -8.02 19.45
N THR A 44 15.19 -7.10 19.20
CA THR A 44 14.73 -6.06 20.16
C THR A 44 13.40 -6.40 20.84
N ILE A 45 12.78 -7.53 20.50
CA ILE A 45 11.47 -8.00 21.03
C ILE A 45 11.62 -9.12 22.07
N GLU A 46 12.85 -9.52 22.44
CA GLU A 46 13.03 -10.37 23.63
C GLU A 46 12.46 -9.73 24.93
N ASP A 47 12.18 -8.43 24.93
CA ASP A 47 11.53 -7.72 26.05
C ASP A 47 9.99 -7.60 25.96
N ALA A 48 9.34 -7.93 24.82
CA ALA A 48 7.87 -7.83 24.71
C ALA A 48 7.14 -9.11 25.15
N GLY A 49 7.88 -10.21 25.33
CA GLY A 49 7.37 -11.43 25.96
C GLY A 49 6.93 -11.22 27.42
N ASP A 50 7.35 -10.12 28.05
CA ASP A 50 7.03 -9.83 29.45
C ASP A 50 5.71 -9.08 29.67
N VAL A 51 5.14 -8.44 28.64
CA VAL A 51 3.86 -7.71 28.77
C VAL A 51 2.68 -8.67 28.94
N PHE A 52 2.70 -9.84 28.29
CA PHE A 52 1.70 -10.89 28.50
C PHE A 52 1.96 -11.72 29.78
N ASN A 53 3.20 -11.81 30.26
CA ASN A 53 3.52 -12.42 31.55
C ASN A 53 3.02 -11.57 32.74
N GLU A 54 2.94 -10.25 32.61
CA GLU A 54 2.37 -9.38 33.66
C GLU A 54 0.85 -9.51 33.79
N ALA A 55 0.13 -9.79 32.70
CA ALA A 55 -1.29 -10.10 32.73
C ALA A 55 -1.57 -11.48 33.38
N GLU A 56 -0.70 -12.48 33.15
CA GLU A 56 -0.78 -13.79 33.81
C GLU A 56 -0.50 -13.70 35.32
N LYS A 57 0.39 -12.79 35.78
CA LYS A 57 0.65 -12.58 37.22
C LYS A 57 -0.55 -11.98 37.98
N LYS A 58 -1.53 -11.41 37.28
CA LYS A 58 -2.72 -10.75 37.87
C LYS A 58 -3.99 -11.59 37.91
N GLY A 59 -3.94 -12.87 37.51
CA GLY A 59 -5.05 -13.81 37.73
C GLY A 59 -6.33 -13.45 36.96
N TYR A 60 -6.24 -13.42 35.63
CA TYR A 60 -7.42 -13.23 34.77
C TYR A 60 -8.31 -14.48 34.80
N SER A 61 -9.52 -14.36 35.38
CA SER A 61 -10.61 -15.33 35.23
C SER A 61 -11.64 -14.71 34.28
N PRO A 62 -11.90 -15.28 33.09
CA PRO A 62 -12.92 -14.75 32.18
C PRO A 62 -14.31 -14.76 32.85
N GLU A 63 -15.05 -13.66 32.78
CA GLU A 63 -16.48 -13.66 33.15
C GLU A 63 -17.23 -14.66 32.24
N GLY A 64 -18.02 -15.57 32.83
CA GLY A 64 -18.80 -16.57 32.08
C GLY A 64 -18.18 -17.96 31.93
N GLY A 65 -16.98 -18.21 32.45
CA GLY A 65 -16.40 -19.56 32.55
C GLY A 65 -15.75 -20.11 31.27
N PHE A 66 -15.60 -19.29 30.22
CA PHE A 66 -14.90 -19.65 28.98
C PHE A 66 -14.05 -18.50 28.44
N LEU A 67 -13.06 -18.82 27.63
CA LEU A 67 -12.27 -17.90 26.83
C LEU A 67 -12.61 -18.12 25.36
N MET A 68 -13.26 -17.13 24.73
CA MET A 68 -13.50 -17.14 23.30
C MET A 68 -12.18 -17.03 22.54
N LEU A 69 -11.89 -18.00 21.68
CA LEU A 69 -10.77 -17.94 20.76
C LEU A 69 -11.23 -17.32 19.44
N SER A 70 -12.37 -17.78 18.88
CA SER A 70 -12.97 -17.25 17.67
C SER A 70 -14.45 -17.66 17.48
N ASP A 71 -15.39 -16.73 17.50
CA ASP A 71 -16.80 -16.78 17.06
C ASP A 71 -17.03 -16.14 15.68
N PHE A 72 -16.01 -15.54 15.06
CA PHE A 72 -16.11 -14.96 13.71
C PHE A 72 -17.08 -13.78 13.57
N GLU A 73 -17.62 -13.23 14.67
CA GLU A 73 -18.61 -12.14 14.65
C GLU A 73 -18.05 -10.83 14.14
N THR A 74 -16.78 -10.61 14.46
CA THR A 74 -16.05 -9.42 14.04
C THR A 74 -14.97 -9.85 13.07
N PRO A 75 -14.61 -9.02 12.07
CA PRO A 75 -13.44 -9.26 11.25
C PRO A 75 -12.24 -9.64 12.12
N GLU A 76 -12.22 -9.19 13.38
CA GLU A 76 -11.17 -9.46 14.35
C GLU A 76 -10.91 -10.90 14.70
N GLU A 77 -11.93 -11.70 14.51
CA GLU A 77 -11.96 -13.09 14.86
C GLU A 77 -11.38 -13.91 13.70
N LEU A 78 -11.77 -13.57 12.46
CA LEU A 78 -11.21 -14.13 11.22
C LEU A 78 -9.69 -13.94 11.18
N GLN A 79 -9.25 -12.82 11.73
CA GLN A 79 -7.88 -12.34 11.77
C GLN A 79 -6.91 -13.11 12.64
N LYS A 80 -7.48 -13.90 13.54
CA LYS A 80 -6.72 -14.83 14.35
C LYS A 80 -6.34 -16.08 13.54
N TRP A 81 -6.89 -16.29 12.35
CA TRP A 81 -6.64 -17.48 11.53
C TRP A 81 -5.77 -17.17 10.31
N ARG A 82 -4.84 -18.07 10.04
CA ARG A 82 -4.16 -18.22 8.75
C ARG A 82 -4.59 -19.49 8.07
N TYR A 83 -4.24 -19.60 6.79
CA TYR A 83 -4.64 -20.74 5.99
C TYR A 83 -3.65 -21.09 4.89
N GLU A 84 -3.71 -22.33 4.42
CA GLU A 84 -2.86 -22.90 3.38
C GLU A 84 -3.72 -23.83 2.53
N ASP A 85 -3.72 -23.66 1.20
CA ASP A 85 -4.51 -24.44 0.23
C ASP A 85 -6.03 -24.51 0.51
N VAL A 86 -6.55 -23.53 1.24
CA VAL A 86 -7.99 -23.32 1.47
C VAL A 86 -8.33 -21.85 1.28
N ILE A 87 -9.62 -21.54 1.16
CA ILE A 87 -10.13 -20.18 1.21
C ILE A 87 -10.90 -20.04 2.53
N LEU A 88 -10.64 -18.99 3.31
CA LEU A 88 -11.32 -18.72 4.58
C LEU A 88 -11.87 -17.29 4.58
N TYR A 89 -13.15 -17.12 4.90
CA TYR A 89 -13.80 -15.82 5.03
C TYR A 89 -15.00 -15.88 5.98
N GLN A 90 -15.40 -14.73 6.53
CA GLN A 90 -16.64 -14.63 7.31
C GLN A 90 -17.86 -14.82 6.41
N SER A 91 -18.84 -15.54 6.92
CA SER A 91 -20.09 -15.80 6.22
C SER A 91 -21.29 -15.68 7.15
N ASN A 92 -22.28 -14.93 6.68
CA ASN A 92 -23.62 -14.92 7.26
C ASN A 92 -24.48 -16.12 6.78
N GLN A 93 -23.91 -17.01 5.97
CA GLN A 93 -24.54 -18.27 5.58
C GLN A 93 -24.15 -19.34 6.59
N PHE A 94 -25.14 -19.99 7.22
CA PHE A 94 -24.94 -20.99 8.28
C PHE A 94 -24.07 -20.45 9.43
N VAL A 95 -24.69 -19.63 10.27
CA VAL A 95 -24.14 -19.13 11.53
C VAL A 95 -24.56 -20.09 12.66
N HIS A 96 -23.77 -20.23 13.73
CA HIS A 96 -24.15 -20.99 14.95
C HIS A 96 -24.52 -20.05 16.12
N SER A 97 -23.80 -18.95 16.27
CA SER A 97 -24.08 -17.90 17.26
C SER A 97 -23.81 -16.53 16.64
N GLY A 98 -24.58 -15.51 17.00
CA GLY A 98 -24.43 -14.17 16.43
C GLY A 98 -24.87 -14.06 14.97
N ASP A 99 -24.11 -13.31 14.16
CA ASP A 99 -24.41 -12.91 12.79
C ASP A 99 -23.44 -13.49 11.74
N GLN A 100 -22.30 -14.08 12.13
CA GLN A 100 -21.24 -14.57 11.24
C GLN A 100 -20.67 -15.92 11.68
N SER A 101 -20.07 -16.64 10.73
CA SER A 101 -19.25 -17.83 10.98
C SER A 101 -18.05 -17.86 10.04
N GLY A 102 -17.04 -18.67 10.31
CA GLY A 102 -15.92 -18.88 9.40
C GLY A 102 -16.25 -19.89 8.31
N LYS A 103 -16.43 -19.47 7.06
CA LYS A 103 -16.58 -20.38 5.91
C LYS A 103 -15.21 -20.81 5.40
N VAL A 104 -14.94 -22.11 5.41
CA VAL A 104 -13.69 -22.71 4.94
C VAL A 104 -13.95 -23.53 3.69
N GLU A 105 -13.28 -23.19 2.59
CA GLU A 105 -13.32 -23.93 1.32
C GLU A 105 -12.00 -24.68 1.14
N PHE A 106 -12.03 -26.00 1.34
CA PHE A 106 -10.90 -26.88 1.06
C PHE A 106 -10.81 -27.18 -0.43
N LEU A 107 -9.69 -26.82 -1.05
CA LEU A 107 -9.43 -27.07 -2.46
C LEU A 107 -8.74 -28.43 -2.65
N ALA A 108 -9.30 -29.27 -3.52
CA ALA A 108 -8.72 -30.56 -3.88
C ALA A 108 -7.45 -30.40 -4.70
N ASN A 109 -6.53 -31.37 -4.56
CA ASN A 109 -5.32 -31.49 -5.36
C ASN A 109 -4.38 -30.27 -5.36
N ARG A 110 -4.59 -29.28 -4.47
CA ARG A 110 -3.69 -28.12 -4.30
C ARG A 110 -2.52 -28.44 -3.36
N GLY A 111 -2.78 -29.19 -2.29
CA GLY A 111 -1.76 -29.62 -1.34
C GLY A 111 -2.12 -30.92 -0.62
N ALA A 112 -1.14 -31.49 0.08
CA ALA A 112 -1.34 -32.73 0.83
C ALA A 112 -2.16 -32.53 2.12
N ALA A 113 -2.20 -31.30 2.65
CA ALA A 113 -2.89 -30.98 3.90
C ALA A 113 -3.44 -29.54 3.90
N PRO A 114 -4.40 -29.20 3.03
CA PRO A 114 -5.08 -27.91 3.07
C PRO A 114 -5.68 -27.65 4.45
N LYS A 115 -5.36 -26.50 5.06
CA LYS A 115 -5.61 -26.23 6.47
C LYS A 115 -5.93 -24.76 6.78
N ILE A 116 -6.65 -24.54 7.87
CA ILE A 116 -6.67 -23.28 8.62
C ILE A 116 -5.95 -23.46 9.95
N PHE A 117 -5.29 -22.44 10.47
CA PHE A 117 -4.58 -22.48 11.74
C PHE A 117 -4.71 -21.17 12.51
N LEU A 118 -5.00 -21.27 13.81
CA LEU A 118 -5.17 -20.13 14.70
C LEU A 118 -3.78 -19.62 15.15
N GLN A 119 -3.48 -18.35 14.93
CA GLN A 119 -2.20 -17.72 15.25
C GLN A 119 -2.14 -17.19 16.69
N TYR A 120 -3.22 -16.51 17.11
CA TYR A 120 -3.30 -15.79 18.38
C TYR A 120 -4.21 -16.54 19.35
N PHE A 121 -3.60 -17.14 20.35
CA PHE A 121 -4.28 -17.86 21.43
C PHE A 121 -3.31 -18.02 22.61
N PRO A 122 -3.79 -18.16 23.86
CA PRO A 122 -2.92 -18.36 25.01
C PRO A 122 -2.11 -19.64 24.86
N LYS A 123 -0.81 -19.59 25.14
CA LYS A 123 0.09 -20.76 24.94
C LYS A 123 0.01 -21.78 26.08
N ARG A 124 -0.55 -21.39 27.23
CA ARG A 124 -0.77 -22.25 28.40
C ARG A 124 -2.25 -22.59 28.55
N TRP A 125 -2.60 -23.85 28.38
CA TRP A 125 -3.99 -24.34 28.47
C TRP A 125 -4.28 -25.11 29.77
N SER A 126 -3.34 -25.17 30.72
CA SER A 126 -3.50 -25.93 31.97
C SER A 126 -4.63 -25.46 32.89
N ASN A 127 -5.24 -24.32 32.60
CA ASN A 127 -6.32 -23.72 33.39
C ASN A 127 -7.71 -23.95 32.75
N PHE A 128 -7.78 -24.71 31.65
CA PHE A 128 -9.00 -25.02 30.92
C PHE A 128 -9.24 -26.53 30.90
N GLU A 129 -10.50 -26.92 30.80
CA GLU A 129 -10.93 -28.32 30.83
C GLU A 129 -11.16 -28.89 29.43
N ALA A 130 -11.66 -28.08 28.49
CA ALA A 130 -11.87 -28.53 27.11
C ALA A 130 -11.71 -27.40 26.09
N LEU A 131 -11.45 -27.79 24.84
CA LEU A 131 -11.58 -26.96 23.63
C LEU A 131 -12.93 -27.29 22.98
N ASN A 132 -13.82 -26.29 22.92
CA ASN A 132 -15.15 -26.40 22.31
C ASN A 132 -15.19 -25.64 20.98
N PHE A 133 -15.93 -26.17 20.01
CA PHE A 133 -16.21 -25.52 18.73
C PHE A 133 -17.33 -26.26 17.98
N GLU A 134 -17.90 -25.59 16.98
CA GLU A 134 -19.00 -26.07 16.18
C GLU A 134 -18.64 -26.01 14.69
N ILE A 135 -19.01 -27.05 13.92
CA ILE A 135 -18.75 -27.10 12.46
C ILE A 135 -20.00 -27.55 11.68
N TYR A 136 -20.49 -26.72 10.76
CA TYR A 136 -21.56 -27.04 9.83
C TYR A 136 -20.99 -27.70 8.56
N ASN A 137 -21.60 -28.82 8.15
CA ASN A 137 -21.31 -29.47 6.88
C ASN A 137 -22.45 -29.22 5.88
N PRO A 138 -22.29 -28.34 4.88
CA PRO A 138 -23.29 -28.06 3.85
C PRO A 138 -23.37 -29.14 2.75
N SER A 139 -22.53 -30.17 2.78
CA SER A 139 -22.57 -31.27 1.81
C SER A 139 -23.74 -32.22 2.06
N GLN A 140 -24.08 -33.02 1.05
CA GLN A 140 -25.02 -34.15 1.15
C GLN A 140 -24.33 -35.43 1.68
N SER A 141 -23.00 -35.44 1.79
CA SER A 141 -22.21 -36.58 2.27
C SER A 141 -21.41 -36.23 3.51
N LYS A 142 -21.03 -37.26 4.29
CA LYS A 142 -20.15 -37.07 5.45
C LYS A 142 -18.81 -36.50 5.01
N LEU A 143 -18.25 -35.60 5.81
CA LEU A 143 -16.92 -35.04 5.60
C LEU A 143 -16.00 -35.40 6.76
N ARG A 144 -14.72 -35.63 6.48
CA ARG A 144 -13.68 -35.79 7.50
C ARG A 144 -12.78 -34.57 7.49
N VAL A 145 -12.58 -33.98 8.66
CA VAL A 145 -11.62 -32.91 8.97
C VAL A 145 -10.75 -33.38 10.13
N ILE A 146 -9.49 -32.94 10.20
CA ILE A 146 -8.55 -33.35 11.23
C ILE A 146 -8.17 -32.11 12.03
N LEU A 147 -8.42 -32.12 13.35
CA LEU A 147 -7.85 -31.15 14.28
C LEU A 147 -6.43 -31.60 14.64
N GLN A 148 -5.47 -30.68 14.62
CA GLN A 148 -4.11 -30.91 15.10
C GLN A 148 -3.64 -29.76 16.00
N ILE A 149 -3.08 -30.13 17.14
CA ILE A 149 -2.47 -29.21 18.10
C ILE A 149 -1.01 -29.63 18.30
N LYS A 150 -0.09 -28.66 18.35
CA LYS A 150 1.33 -28.92 18.64
C LYS A 150 1.85 -28.12 19.82
N ASP A 151 2.78 -28.71 20.55
CA ASP A 151 3.58 -28.01 21.54
C ASP A 151 4.90 -27.49 20.97
N ARG A 152 5.61 -26.68 21.75
CA ARG A 152 6.92 -26.10 21.42
C ARG A 152 8.01 -27.16 21.19
N SER A 153 7.80 -28.41 21.61
CA SER A 153 8.70 -29.54 21.30
C SER A 153 8.31 -30.28 20.02
N GLU A 154 7.40 -29.71 19.23
CA GLU A 154 6.86 -30.25 17.98
C GLU A 154 6.06 -31.56 18.11
N LYS A 155 5.78 -32.01 19.35
CA LYS A 155 4.87 -33.14 19.57
C LYS A 155 3.45 -32.73 19.16
N ARG A 156 2.70 -33.70 18.62
CA ARG A 156 1.41 -33.45 17.97
C ARG A 156 0.30 -34.29 18.58
N PHE A 157 -0.80 -33.64 18.92
CA PHE A 157 -2.09 -34.27 19.16
C PHE A 157 -2.93 -34.14 17.87
N LYS A 158 -3.59 -35.23 17.45
CA LYS A 158 -4.49 -35.23 16.28
C LYS A 158 -5.81 -35.88 16.64
N TYR A 159 -6.91 -35.32 16.12
CA TYR A 159 -8.26 -35.83 16.34
C TYR A 159 -9.06 -35.80 15.04
N ASP A 160 -9.73 -36.91 14.73
CA ASP A 160 -10.55 -37.03 13.51
C ASP A 160 -11.99 -36.57 13.77
N LEU A 161 -12.39 -35.53 13.06
CA LEU A 161 -13.73 -34.95 13.12
C LEU A 161 -14.55 -35.47 11.94
N TYR A 162 -15.55 -36.30 12.23
CA TYR A 162 -16.50 -36.79 11.24
C TYR A 162 -17.77 -35.93 11.28
N LEU A 163 -18.01 -35.18 10.22
CA LEU A 163 -19.09 -34.20 10.10
C LEU A 163 -20.27 -34.82 9.36
N GLU A 164 -21.40 -34.96 10.05
CA GLU A 164 -22.65 -35.41 9.46
C GLU A 164 -23.21 -34.34 8.50
N PRO A 165 -23.87 -34.74 7.40
CA PRO A 165 -24.32 -33.81 6.35
C PRO A 165 -25.47 -32.92 6.80
N GLN A 166 -25.58 -31.73 6.20
CA GLN A 166 -26.67 -30.76 6.37
C GLN A 166 -26.93 -30.29 7.81
N GLN A 167 -25.99 -30.44 8.74
CA GLN A 167 -26.16 -30.05 10.14
C GLN A 167 -24.90 -29.50 10.81
N TRP A 168 -25.09 -28.81 11.94
CA TRP A 168 -24.03 -28.42 12.86
C TRP A 168 -23.57 -29.63 13.66
N ASN A 169 -22.26 -29.83 13.71
CA ASN A 169 -21.59 -30.86 14.48
C ASN A 169 -20.82 -30.18 15.61
N LYS A 170 -21.15 -30.52 16.86
CA LYS A 170 -20.55 -29.91 18.06
C LYS A 170 -19.44 -30.80 18.62
N PHE A 171 -18.30 -30.19 18.92
CA PHE A 171 -17.14 -30.89 19.48
C PHE A 171 -16.72 -30.25 20.80
N SER A 172 -16.31 -31.10 21.74
CA SER A 172 -15.68 -30.73 23.00
C SER A 172 -14.53 -31.70 23.22
N ILE A 173 -13.30 -31.21 23.09
CA ILE A 173 -12.09 -32.03 23.20
C ILE A 173 -11.46 -31.78 24.57
N PRO A 174 -11.47 -32.77 25.48
CA PRO A 174 -10.89 -32.63 26.80
C PRO A 174 -9.38 -32.32 26.75
N ILE A 175 -8.92 -31.37 27.57
CA ILE A 175 -7.51 -30.98 27.63
C ILE A 175 -6.65 -32.09 28.26
N ASP A 176 -7.22 -32.87 29.17
CA ASP A 176 -6.55 -34.04 29.77
C ASP A 176 -6.18 -35.09 28.72
N GLU A 177 -7.06 -35.36 27.75
CA GLU A 177 -6.81 -36.26 26.61
C GLU A 177 -5.62 -35.80 25.74
N MET A 178 -5.36 -34.48 25.68
CA MET A 178 -4.21 -33.91 24.99
C MET A 178 -2.93 -33.96 25.84
N SER A 179 -3.07 -33.80 27.16
CA SER A 179 -1.97 -33.61 28.11
C SER A 179 -1.02 -34.81 28.19
N ASP A 180 -1.50 -36.01 27.87
CA ASP A 180 -0.67 -37.22 27.78
C ASP A 180 0.25 -37.25 26.54
N LYS A 181 -0.08 -36.47 25.51
CA LYS A 181 0.60 -36.51 24.20
C LYS A 181 1.43 -35.26 23.91
N ILE A 182 1.03 -34.10 24.44
CA ILE A 182 1.67 -32.80 24.21
C ILE A 182 1.78 -31.99 25.51
N ASN A 183 2.74 -31.07 25.56
CA ASN A 183 2.89 -30.12 26.66
C ASN A 183 1.88 -28.98 26.53
N ILE A 184 0.73 -29.15 27.19
CA ILE A 184 -0.37 -28.17 27.22
C ILE A 184 -0.01 -26.82 27.83
N LYS A 185 1.16 -26.67 28.47
CA LYS A 185 1.66 -25.39 29.00
C LYS A 185 2.43 -24.58 27.94
N LYS A 186 2.72 -25.17 26.77
CA LYS A 186 3.56 -24.59 25.72
C LYS A 186 3.01 -24.92 24.33
N ILE A 187 1.72 -24.71 24.10
CA ILE A 187 1.08 -24.93 22.81
C ILE A 187 1.49 -23.83 21.84
N VAL A 188 1.84 -24.18 20.61
CA VAL A 188 2.32 -23.23 19.58
C VAL A 188 1.50 -23.26 18.30
N ASP A 189 0.70 -24.31 18.08
CA ASP A 189 -0.07 -24.52 16.84
C ASP A 189 -1.42 -25.17 17.15
N LEU A 190 -2.51 -24.66 16.56
CA LEU A 190 -3.87 -25.21 16.55
C LEU A 190 -4.38 -25.08 15.12
N ASN A 191 -4.71 -26.18 14.45
CA ASN A 191 -5.12 -26.18 13.04
C ASN A 191 -6.17 -27.24 12.70
N PHE A 192 -6.99 -26.96 11.69
CA PHE A 192 -7.97 -27.88 11.10
C PHE A 192 -7.61 -28.11 9.64
N PHE A 193 -7.49 -29.36 9.21
CA PHE A 193 -7.06 -29.69 7.85
C PHE A 193 -7.75 -30.92 7.26
N ARG A 194 -7.68 -31.08 5.93
CA ARG A 194 -8.06 -32.32 5.24
C ARG A 194 -6.82 -32.98 4.67
N TRP A 195 -6.67 -34.29 4.86
CA TRP A 195 -5.53 -35.03 4.30
C TRP A 195 -5.83 -35.49 2.86
N LYS A 196 -5.04 -35.00 1.91
CA LYS A 196 -5.10 -35.32 0.47
C LYS A 196 -6.54 -35.39 -0.07
N PRO A 197 -7.32 -34.30 0.02
CA PRO A 197 -8.70 -34.31 -0.45
C PRO A 197 -8.74 -34.51 -1.96
N SER A 198 -9.54 -35.50 -2.40
CA SER A 198 -9.79 -35.79 -3.81
C SER A 198 -10.92 -34.96 -4.43
N GLN A 199 -11.66 -34.22 -3.60
CA GLN A 199 -12.76 -33.33 -3.99
C GLN A 199 -12.81 -32.13 -3.06
N ASP A 200 -13.17 -30.98 -3.64
CA ASP A 200 -13.38 -29.73 -2.90
C ASP A 200 -14.44 -29.96 -1.82
N ALA A 201 -14.31 -29.27 -0.69
CA ALA A 201 -15.33 -29.30 0.33
C ALA A 201 -15.42 -27.98 1.06
N VAL A 202 -16.63 -27.61 1.43
CA VAL A 202 -16.91 -26.43 2.23
C VAL A 202 -17.34 -26.88 3.61
N ILE A 203 -16.90 -26.18 4.65
CA ILE A 203 -17.47 -26.23 6.00
C ILE A 203 -17.67 -24.81 6.53
N TYR A 204 -18.47 -24.67 7.58
CA TYR A 204 -18.55 -23.44 8.35
C TYR A 204 -18.16 -23.76 9.79
N ILE A 205 -17.24 -23.00 10.39
CA ILE A 205 -16.78 -23.18 11.77
C ILE A 205 -17.16 -21.96 12.59
N ASP A 206 -17.54 -22.18 13.84
CA ASP A 206 -18.02 -21.14 14.74
C ASP A 206 -17.72 -21.50 16.21
N ASP A 207 -17.83 -20.52 17.11
CA ASP A 207 -17.78 -20.66 18.57
C ASP A 207 -16.54 -21.40 19.14
N VAL A 208 -15.36 -21.18 18.55
CA VAL A 208 -14.10 -21.79 19.00
C VAL A 208 -13.67 -21.19 20.32
N LYS A 209 -13.68 -21.96 21.41
CA LYS A 209 -13.44 -21.47 22.78
C LYS A 209 -12.78 -22.50 23.69
N LEU A 210 -12.02 -22.02 24.66
CA LEU A 210 -11.53 -22.83 25.78
C LEU A 210 -12.48 -22.67 26.96
N VAL A 211 -12.93 -23.76 27.56
CA VAL A 211 -13.93 -23.74 28.64
C VAL A 211 -13.34 -24.22 29.96
N THR A 212 -13.87 -23.70 31.06
CA THR A 212 -13.57 -24.12 32.44
C THR A 212 -14.78 -24.87 33.03
N SER A 213 -14.63 -25.44 34.23
CA SER A 213 -15.71 -26.17 34.94
C SER A 213 -16.97 -25.36 35.19
N GLN A 214 -16.91 -24.03 35.06
CA GLN A 214 -18.00 -23.10 35.34
C GLN A 214 -18.85 -22.76 34.10
N TYR A 215 -18.58 -23.36 32.94
CA TYR A 215 -19.26 -23.03 31.69
C TYR A 215 -20.64 -23.72 31.51
N GLU A 216 -21.71 -22.94 31.28
CA GLU A 216 -23.06 -23.40 30.90
C GLU A 216 -23.53 -22.75 29.57
N ASP A 217 -24.09 -23.53 28.63
CA ASP A 217 -24.37 -23.11 27.24
C ASP A 217 -25.79 -22.52 27.04
N LYS A 218 -25.96 -21.35 26.40
CA LYS A 218 -27.29 -20.73 26.05
C LYS A 218 -27.29 -20.06 24.66
N LYS A 219 -28.28 -20.40 23.80
CA LYS A 219 -28.43 -20.07 22.36
C LYS A 219 -29.23 -18.78 22.04
N ILE A 220 -28.84 -17.95 21.04
CA ILE A 220 -29.71 -16.97 20.31
C ILE A 220 -29.18 -16.68 18.85
N PHE A 221 -30.07 -16.49 17.85
CA PHE A 221 -29.81 -16.22 16.41
C PHE A 221 -30.59 -15.01 15.83
N ALA A 222 -30.03 -14.28 14.85
CA ALA A 222 -30.76 -13.45 13.86
C ALA A 222 -29.98 -13.32 12.51
N LYS A 223 -30.60 -12.86 11.39
CA LYS A 223 -30.06 -12.87 9.99
C LYS A 223 -30.28 -11.53 9.25
N PRO A 224 -29.43 -11.13 8.26
CA PRO A 224 -29.76 -10.09 7.27
C PRO A 224 -29.65 -10.48 5.76
N THR A 225 -30.26 -9.63 4.90
CA THR A 225 -30.59 -9.80 3.45
C THR A 225 -29.73 -8.90 2.53
N GLN A 226 -29.47 -9.29 1.26
CA GLN A 226 -28.61 -8.59 0.26
C GLN A 226 -29.36 -7.96 -0.95
N THR A 227 -28.76 -6.92 -1.57
CA THR A 227 -29.09 -6.45 -2.94
C THR A 227 -27.85 -5.88 -3.66
N GLN A 228 -27.72 -6.13 -4.98
CA GLN A 228 -26.57 -5.78 -5.85
C GLN A 228 -26.90 -4.69 -6.90
N GLN A 229 -25.90 -3.92 -7.35
CA GLN A 229 -25.94 -3.12 -8.60
C GLN A 229 -24.59 -3.16 -9.36
N LYS A 230 -24.66 -2.88 -10.67
CA LYS A 230 -23.71 -3.27 -11.75
C LYS A 230 -23.29 -2.02 -12.56
N VAL A 231 -22.03 -1.87 -12.98
CA VAL A 231 -21.52 -0.72 -13.78
C VAL A 231 -20.87 -1.17 -15.10
N LYS A 232 -20.89 -0.31 -16.13
CA LYS A 232 -20.48 -0.51 -17.54
C LYS A 232 -19.24 0.33 -17.93
N ASP A 233 -18.41 -0.22 -18.82
CA ASP A 233 -17.21 0.37 -19.44
C ASP A 233 -17.50 1.34 -20.61
N ILE A 234 -16.61 2.32 -20.83
CA ILE A 234 -16.51 3.12 -22.07
C ILE A 234 -15.03 3.35 -22.45
N SER A 235 -14.68 3.13 -23.72
CA SER A 235 -13.40 3.49 -24.34
C SER A 235 -13.63 4.14 -25.71
N SER A 236 -12.84 5.15 -26.10
CA SER A 236 -12.62 5.48 -27.52
C SER A 236 -11.36 6.34 -27.74
N GLN A 237 -10.48 5.87 -28.62
CA GLN A 237 -9.39 6.62 -29.28
C GLN A 237 -9.87 7.10 -30.66
N GLN A 238 -9.38 8.27 -31.13
CA GLN A 238 -9.34 8.56 -32.57
C GLN A 238 -8.32 9.64 -32.93
N ASP A 239 -7.47 9.34 -33.92
CA ASP A 239 -6.45 10.20 -34.52
C ASP A 239 -7.01 11.02 -35.70
N TYR A 240 -6.50 12.25 -35.92
CA TYR A 240 -6.73 13.03 -37.15
C TYR A 240 -5.55 13.92 -37.56
N GLU A 241 -5.30 13.98 -38.87
CA GLU A 241 -4.24 14.73 -39.58
C GLU A 241 -4.43 16.27 -39.61
N ILE A 242 -3.33 16.99 -39.81
CA ILE A 242 -3.21 18.47 -39.77
C ILE A 242 -3.22 19.07 -41.18
N THR A 243 -3.97 20.15 -41.40
CA THR A 243 -3.75 21.11 -42.50
C THR A 243 -3.61 22.53 -41.93
N LYS A 244 -2.50 23.22 -42.23
CA LYS A 244 -2.15 24.58 -41.75
C LYS A 244 -2.82 25.68 -42.59
N THR A 245 -3.39 26.71 -41.97
CA THR A 245 -3.45 28.10 -42.50
C THR A 245 -3.63 29.15 -41.37
N TYR A 246 -3.20 30.40 -41.62
CA TYR A 246 -2.80 31.51 -40.73
C TYR A 246 -3.90 32.23 -39.90
N TYR A 247 -3.47 32.94 -38.84
CA TYR A 247 -4.26 33.66 -37.81
C TYR A 247 -4.78 35.06 -38.19
N SER A 248 -6.05 35.35 -37.87
CA SER A 248 -6.60 36.68 -37.57
C SER A 248 -7.26 36.73 -36.17
N GLN A 249 -7.46 37.93 -35.64
CA GLN A 249 -7.58 38.32 -34.22
C GLN A 249 -8.48 37.46 -33.32
N GLY A 250 -7.89 36.45 -32.66
CA GLY A 250 -8.46 35.85 -31.46
C GLY A 250 -8.40 36.81 -30.27
N ASN A 251 -9.33 36.67 -29.33
CA ASN A 251 -9.20 37.33 -28.03
C ASN A 251 -7.98 36.73 -27.32
N THR A 252 -7.24 37.55 -26.57
CA THR A 252 -6.01 37.11 -25.88
C THR A 252 -6.15 37.38 -24.40
N THR A 253 -5.83 36.38 -23.58
CA THR A 253 -5.53 36.59 -22.16
C THR A 253 -4.04 36.38 -21.93
N THR A 254 -3.43 37.18 -21.06
CA THR A 254 -2.01 37.06 -20.73
C THR A 254 -1.84 36.83 -19.24
N PHE A 255 -0.85 36.01 -18.91
CA PHE A 255 -0.50 35.67 -17.54
C PHE A 255 1.02 35.52 -17.44
N ARG A 256 1.54 35.56 -16.23
CA ARG A 256 2.97 35.42 -15.97
C ARG A 256 3.21 34.18 -15.12
N VAL A 257 4.31 33.49 -15.39
CA VAL A 257 4.77 32.38 -14.57
C VAL A 257 6.19 32.65 -14.14
N LYS A 258 6.46 32.50 -12.85
CA LYS A 258 7.75 32.80 -12.25
C LYS A 258 8.33 31.55 -11.59
N ASN A 259 9.60 31.29 -11.85
CA ASN A 259 10.38 30.34 -11.08
C ASN A 259 10.91 31.04 -9.81
N PRO A 260 10.47 30.67 -8.59
CA PRO A 260 10.99 31.29 -7.36
C PRO A 260 12.37 30.74 -6.94
N ASN A 261 12.86 29.69 -7.59
CA ASN A 261 14.09 29.00 -7.21
C ASN A 261 15.34 29.73 -7.70
N LYS A 262 16.44 29.54 -6.96
CA LYS A 262 17.78 30.06 -7.31
C LYS A 262 18.53 29.20 -8.33
N ILE A 263 17.86 28.20 -8.90
CA ILE A 263 18.39 27.31 -9.94
C ILE A 263 17.44 27.30 -11.13
N GLY A 264 17.97 26.95 -12.31
CA GLY A 264 17.14 26.67 -13.47
C GLY A 264 16.28 25.42 -13.24
N ILE A 265 15.12 25.40 -13.88
CA ILE A 265 14.21 24.25 -13.91
C ILE A 265 13.79 24.02 -15.36
N GLU A 266 13.86 22.78 -15.81
CA GLU A 266 13.60 22.45 -17.21
C GLU A 266 12.34 21.62 -17.38
N ASN A 267 11.54 21.98 -18.39
CA ASN A 267 10.32 21.28 -18.75
C ASN A 267 9.40 21.03 -17.54
N THR A 268 9.32 21.96 -16.60
CA THR A 268 8.54 21.76 -15.36
C THR A 268 7.05 21.84 -15.68
N PRO A 269 6.21 20.99 -15.08
CA PRO A 269 4.77 21.19 -15.06
C PRO A 269 4.41 22.57 -14.50
N CYS A 270 3.54 23.27 -15.22
CA CYS A 270 3.00 24.58 -14.87
C CYS A 270 1.48 24.47 -14.84
N THR A 271 0.88 24.68 -13.67
CA THR A 271 -0.58 24.66 -13.50
C THR A 271 -1.04 26.02 -12.97
N GLY A 272 -2.09 26.56 -13.58
CA GLY A 272 -2.74 27.78 -13.11
C GLY A 272 -4.20 27.85 -13.49
N VAL A 273 -4.88 28.90 -13.06
CA VAL A 273 -6.27 29.17 -13.43
C VAL A 273 -6.31 30.35 -14.39
N VAL A 274 -7.05 30.19 -15.48
CA VAL A 274 -7.35 31.26 -16.42
C VAL A 274 -8.85 31.55 -16.42
N GLU A 275 -9.19 32.83 -16.49
CA GLU A 275 -10.57 33.31 -16.52
C GLU A 275 -10.96 33.76 -17.93
N PHE A 276 -12.23 33.55 -18.28
CA PHE A 276 -12.80 33.92 -19.56
C PHE A 276 -14.07 34.77 -19.40
N PRO A 277 -14.26 35.81 -20.21
CA PRO A 277 -15.50 36.58 -20.21
C PRO A 277 -16.70 35.75 -20.71
N ALA A 278 -17.89 36.06 -20.20
CA ALA A 278 -19.14 35.43 -20.64
C ALA A 278 -19.33 35.52 -22.17
N GLY A 279 -19.79 34.43 -22.77
CA GLY A 279 -20.09 34.30 -24.20
C GLY A 279 -18.86 34.20 -25.12
N LYS A 280 -17.65 34.04 -24.60
CA LYS A 280 -16.42 34.05 -25.42
C LYS A 280 -15.79 32.69 -25.69
N VAL A 281 -15.79 31.80 -24.71
CA VAL A 281 -15.14 30.48 -24.80
C VAL A 281 -16.16 29.41 -24.51
N PHE A 282 -16.29 28.46 -25.43
CA PHE A 282 -17.15 27.28 -25.33
C PHE A 282 -16.32 26.03 -25.62
N GLU A 283 -16.90 24.85 -25.46
CA GLU A 283 -16.23 23.56 -25.69
C GLU A 283 -15.57 23.43 -27.07
N LYS A 284 -16.17 24.02 -28.11
CA LYS A 284 -15.63 23.98 -29.48
C LYS A 284 -14.70 25.16 -29.80
N THR A 285 -14.45 26.07 -28.86
CA THR A 285 -13.56 27.21 -29.07
C THR A 285 -12.12 26.71 -29.17
N ILE A 286 -11.46 27.04 -30.28
CA ILE A 286 -10.05 26.73 -30.47
C ILE A 286 -9.24 27.68 -29.60
N MET A 287 -8.22 27.14 -28.94
CA MET A 287 -7.31 27.88 -28.08
C MET A 287 -5.87 27.53 -28.44
N LEU A 288 -4.95 28.45 -28.16
CA LEU A 288 -3.51 28.29 -28.40
C LEU A 288 -2.72 28.99 -27.32
N LEU A 289 -1.81 28.25 -26.70
CA LEU A 289 -0.87 28.81 -25.73
C LEU A 289 0.42 29.21 -26.44
N LYS A 290 0.82 30.47 -26.24
CA LYS A 290 2.04 31.06 -26.78
C LYS A 290 3.07 31.26 -25.68
N ASP A 291 4.29 30.83 -25.95
CA ASP A 291 5.47 31.18 -25.16
C ASP A 291 5.86 32.67 -25.33
N PRO A 292 6.81 33.20 -24.55
CA PRO A 292 7.29 34.58 -24.72
C PRO A 292 7.89 34.89 -26.09
N GLY A 293 8.36 33.86 -26.82
CA GLY A 293 8.88 33.98 -28.18
C GLY A 293 7.80 33.98 -29.27
N GLY A 294 6.53 33.80 -28.90
CA GLY A 294 5.40 33.72 -29.82
C GLY A 294 5.19 32.33 -30.46
N GLN A 295 5.89 31.31 -29.99
CA GLN A 295 5.74 29.93 -30.45
C GLN A 295 4.54 29.27 -29.77
N ASP A 296 3.80 28.46 -30.55
CA ASP A 296 2.74 27.61 -30.00
C ASP A 296 3.34 26.47 -29.19
N ILE A 297 2.88 26.29 -27.95
CA ILE A 297 3.33 25.21 -27.07
C ILE A 297 2.15 24.32 -26.64
N PRO A 298 2.40 23.02 -26.34
CA PRO A 298 1.38 22.14 -25.82
C PRO A 298 0.75 22.69 -24.55
N TYR A 299 -0.58 22.58 -24.48
CA TYR A 299 -1.34 22.89 -23.28
C TYR A 299 -2.52 21.92 -23.17
N GLN A 300 -3.08 21.82 -21.96
CA GLN A 300 -4.37 21.19 -21.72
C GLN A 300 -5.19 22.07 -20.79
N ILE A 301 -6.52 21.94 -20.87
CA ILE A 301 -7.44 22.68 -20.00
C ILE A 301 -8.44 21.75 -19.36
N LYS A 302 -8.81 22.05 -18.12
CA LYS A 302 -9.93 21.44 -17.41
C LYS A 302 -10.87 22.55 -16.94
N VAL A 303 -12.06 22.58 -17.50
CA VAL A 303 -13.08 23.58 -17.14
C VAL A 303 -13.51 23.35 -15.70
N THR A 304 -13.39 24.37 -14.86
CA THR A 304 -13.75 24.30 -13.44
C THR A 304 -15.08 24.99 -13.18
N HIS A 305 -15.39 26.08 -13.89
CA HIS A 305 -16.66 26.80 -13.80
C HIS A 305 -17.15 27.29 -15.16
N SER A 306 -18.47 27.33 -15.33
CA SER A 306 -19.14 27.88 -16.51
C SER A 306 -20.13 28.98 -16.13
N TRP A 307 -20.33 29.93 -17.02
CA TRP A 307 -21.39 30.95 -16.95
C TRP A 307 -22.77 30.33 -17.24
N PRO A 308 -23.88 31.00 -16.88
CA PRO A 308 -25.23 30.51 -17.15
C PRO A 308 -25.56 30.31 -18.64
N ASP A 309 -24.82 30.96 -19.55
CA ASP A 309 -24.97 30.81 -21.00
C ASP A 309 -24.22 29.58 -21.56
N GLY A 310 -23.56 28.80 -20.70
CA GLY A 310 -22.77 27.62 -21.07
C GLY A 310 -21.35 27.93 -21.54
N SER A 311 -20.94 29.21 -21.58
CA SER A 311 -19.54 29.58 -21.82
C SER A 311 -18.67 29.33 -20.60
N PHE A 312 -17.39 29.04 -20.80
CA PHE A 312 -16.45 28.80 -19.71
C PHE A 312 -16.18 30.11 -18.97
N LYS A 313 -16.18 30.04 -17.64
CA LYS A 313 -15.83 31.14 -16.75
C LYS A 313 -14.39 31.01 -16.26
N GLU A 314 -14.03 29.80 -15.83
CA GLU A 314 -12.71 29.47 -15.31
C GLU A 314 -12.31 28.09 -15.85
N ALA A 315 -11.02 27.96 -16.17
CA ALA A 315 -10.41 26.68 -16.44
C ALA A 315 -9.03 26.60 -15.77
N GLN A 316 -8.70 25.42 -15.27
CA GLN A 316 -7.31 25.05 -15.00
C GLN A 316 -6.60 24.93 -16.35
N LEU A 317 -5.42 25.53 -16.46
CA LEU A 317 -4.51 25.44 -17.59
C LEU A 317 -3.25 24.72 -17.13
N ASP A 318 -2.91 23.60 -17.78
CA ASP A 318 -1.65 22.89 -17.58
C ASP A 318 -0.80 22.92 -18.85
N PHE A 319 0.49 23.16 -18.68
CA PHE A 319 1.50 23.11 -19.73
C PHE A 319 2.87 22.83 -19.11
N GLN A 320 3.92 22.70 -19.94
CA GLN A 320 5.30 22.57 -19.43
C GLN A 320 6.18 23.66 -20.02
N ALA A 321 7.08 24.20 -19.20
CA ALA A 321 8.02 25.23 -19.62
C ALA A 321 9.34 25.15 -18.83
N SER A 322 10.41 25.71 -19.39
CA SER A 322 11.71 25.83 -18.73
C SER A 322 11.95 27.26 -18.29
N PHE A 323 12.63 27.45 -17.16
CA PHE A 323 12.95 28.75 -16.57
C PHE A 323 14.38 28.75 -16.05
N GLN A 324 15.08 29.86 -16.23
CA GLN A 324 16.30 30.15 -15.50
C GLN A 324 15.99 30.47 -14.03
N ALA A 325 17.03 30.55 -13.20
CA ALA A 325 16.90 30.94 -11.80
C ALA A 325 16.20 32.30 -11.65
N ASN A 326 15.17 32.38 -10.81
CA ASN A 326 14.36 33.59 -10.57
C ASN A 326 13.68 34.20 -11.81
N GLU A 327 13.60 33.47 -12.92
CA GLU A 327 13.05 34.00 -14.17
C GLU A 327 11.51 34.10 -14.11
N GLU A 328 10.98 35.18 -14.65
CA GLU A 328 9.54 35.38 -14.89
C GLU A 328 9.29 35.47 -16.40
N LYS A 329 8.34 34.69 -16.90
CA LYS A 329 7.94 34.66 -18.32
C LYS A 329 6.48 35.03 -18.46
N GLN A 330 6.17 35.83 -19.48
CA GLN A 330 4.78 36.15 -19.86
C GLN A 330 4.32 35.21 -20.97
N PHE A 331 3.20 34.54 -20.75
CA PHE A 331 2.54 33.68 -21.72
C PHE A 331 1.24 34.32 -22.21
N SER A 332 0.79 33.92 -23.39
CA SER A 332 -0.47 34.39 -23.98
C SER A 332 -1.33 33.22 -24.41
N LEU A 333 -2.58 33.17 -23.93
CA LEU A 333 -3.58 32.22 -24.38
C LEU A 333 -4.52 32.92 -25.35
N LEU A 334 -4.42 32.56 -26.63
CA LEU A 334 -5.29 33.05 -27.69
C LEU A 334 -6.50 32.13 -27.81
N TYR A 335 -7.68 32.68 -28.04
CA TYR A 335 -8.90 31.90 -28.22
C TYR A 335 -9.86 32.53 -29.22
N GLY A 336 -10.49 31.69 -30.05
CA GLY A 336 -11.43 32.13 -31.08
C GLY A 336 -11.70 31.08 -32.14
N SER A 337 -12.76 31.28 -32.91
CA SER A 337 -13.17 30.37 -34.00
C SER A 337 -12.30 30.45 -35.26
N GLU A 338 -11.47 31.49 -35.38
CA GLU A 338 -10.58 31.72 -36.52
C GLU A 338 -9.17 31.13 -36.33
N LEU A 339 -8.88 30.52 -35.18
CA LEU A 339 -7.59 29.91 -34.90
C LEU A 339 -7.49 28.53 -35.57
N ALA A 340 -6.31 28.19 -36.09
CA ALA A 340 -6.04 26.84 -36.55
C ALA A 340 -5.78 25.92 -35.34
N LYS A 341 -6.50 24.81 -35.26
CA LYS A 341 -6.26 23.79 -34.22
C LYS A 341 -4.87 23.20 -34.42
N MET A 342 -4.06 23.19 -33.36
CA MET A 342 -2.78 22.51 -33.35
C MET A 342 -2.94 21.15 -32.65
N ASN A 343 -2.48 20.09 -33.31
CA ASN A 343 -2.38 18.78 -32.67
C ASN A 343 -0.98 18.65 -32.08
N PHE A 344 -0.89 18.48 -30.77
CA PHE A 344 0.35 18.13 -30.10
C PHE A 344 0.45 16.60 -30.03
N LYS A 345 1.67 16.07 -30.09
CA LYS A 345 1.91 14.63 -29.89
C LYS A 345 1.33 14.23 -28.53
N SER A 346 0.58 13.13 -28.47
CA SER A 346 0.12 12.57 -27.19
C SER A 346 1.33 12.20 -26.34
N GLY A 347 1.44 12.80 -25.15
CA GLY A 347 2.51 12.49 -24.19
C GLY A 347 2.13 11.28 -23.35
N ILE A 348 1.16 11.46 -22.45
CA ILE A 348 0.70 10.39 -21.57
C ILE A 348 -0.19 9.40 -22.32
N THR A 349 0.09 8.11 -22.16
CA THR A 349 -0.77 7.02 -22.62
C THR A 349 -1.25 6.17 -21.46
N VAL A 350 -2.52 5.77 -21.49
CA VAL A 350 -3.13 4.94 -20.46
C VAL A 350 -3.77 3.72 -21.12
N ARG A 351 -3.44 2.53 -20.63
CA ARG A 351 -3.96 1.25 -21.12
C ARG A 351 -4.58 0.46 -19.99
N TYR A 352 -5.87 0.17 -20.10
CA TYR A 352 -6.58 -0.68 -19.16
C TYR A 352 -6.35 -2.16 -19.54
N LYS A 353 -5.77 -2.93 -18.63
CA LYS A 353 -5.66 -4.39 -18.71
C LYS A 353 -6.60 -5.04 -17.68
N GLU A 354 -6.63 -6.36 -17.61
CA GLU A 354 -7.50 -7.10 -16.70
C GLU A 354 -7.31 -6.66 -15.24
N ASN A 355 -6.09 -6.72 -14.72
CA ASN A 355 -5.79 -6.45 -13.30
C ASN A 355 -5.05 -5.13 -13.03
N VAL A 356 -4.60 -4.42 -14.05
CA VAL A 356 -3.80 -3.20 -13.91
C VAL A 356 -4.24 -2.10 -14.88
N ILE A 357 -4.00 -0.85 -14.51
CA ILE A 357 -4.02 0.31 -15.40
C ILE A 357 -2.56 0.68 -15.66
N GLN A 358 -2.10 0.54 -16.90
CA GLN A 358 -0.73 0.91 -17.27
C GLN A 358 -0.71 2.36 -17.72
N VAL A 359 0.19 3.15 -17.14
CA VAL A 359 0.36 4.57 -17.41
C VAL A 359 1.78 4.79 -17.91
N SER A 360 1.95 5.47 -19.03
CA SER A 360 3.25 5.79 -19.60
C SER A 360 3.33 7.28 -19.89
N THR A 361 4.35 7.94 -19.34
CA THR A 361 4.60 9.38 -19.54
C THR A 361 5.45 9.69 -20.77
N GLY A 362 6.11 8.67 -21.33
CA GLY A 362 7.16 8.81 -22.35
C GLY A 362 8.52 8.40 -21.81
N LYS A 363 8.85 8.75 -20.55
CA LYS A 363 10.09 8.33 -19.87
C LYS A 363 9.88 7.28 -18.80
N LEU A 364 8.74 7.34 -18.13
CA LEU A 364 8.37 6.42 -17.05
C LEU A 364 7.10 5.68 -17.45
N ARG A 365 7.09 4.38 -17.23
CA ARG A 365 5.88 3.57 -17.24
C ARG A 365 5.65 3.00 -15.86
N PHE A 366 4.42 3.04 -15.38
CA PHE A 366 4.05 2.37 -14.15
C PHE A 366 2.69 1.71 -14.26
N ASP A 367 2.48 0.70 -13.43
CA ASP A 367 1.22 -0.02 -13.34
C ASP A 367 0.52 0.39 -12.03
N LEU A 368 -0.77 0.71 -12.12
CA LEU A 368 -1.66 0.83 -10.97
C LEU A 368 -2.47 -0.45 -10.88
N ASN A 369 -2.37 -1.18 -9.78
CA ASN A 369 -3.18 -2.37 -9.57
C ASN A 369 -4.65 -1.99 -9.42
N LYS A 370 -5.58 -2.84 -9.89
CA LYS A 370 -7.03 -2.60 -9.77
C LYS A 370 -7.65 -3.26 -8.53
N ASN A 371 -6.92 -4.18 -7.89
CA ASN A 371 -7.45 -5.05 -6.85
C ASN A 371 -6.89 -4.75 -5.47
N HIS A 372 -5.80 -4.01 -5.35
CA HIS A 372 -5.22 -3.54 -4.09
C HIS A 372 -4.35 -2.29 -4.34
N PHE A 373 -3.99 -1.55 -3.29
CA PHE A 373 -3.19 -0.34 -3.45
C PHE A 373 -1.75 -0.50 -2.97
N THR A 374 -0.81 -0.18 -3.86
CA THR A 374 0.63 -0.26 -3.64
C THR A 374 1.31 1.00 -4.17
N LEU A 375 0.64 2.17 -4.19
CA LEU A 375 1.10 3.36 -4.91
C LEU A 375 1.39 3.06 -6.40
N LEU A 376 2.66 2.86 -6.77
CA LEU A 376 3.06 2.26 -8.04
C LEU A 376 3.27 0.73 -7.84
N ASP A 377 2.41 -0.11 -8.43
CA ASP A 377 2.53 -1.58 -8.35
C ASP A 377 3.88 -2.03 -8.91
N LYS A 378 4.24 -1.50 -10.08
CA LYS A 378 5.55 -1.63 -10.68
C LYS A 378 5.88 -0.36 -11.47
N ALA A 379 7.16 0.00 -11.56
CA ALA A 379 7.64 1.14 -12.33
C ALA A 379 8.85 0.77 -13.18
N TRP A 380 8.91 1.30 -14.41
CA TRP A 380 9.97 1.11 -15.38
C TRP A 380 10.43 2.46 -15.92
N LEU A 381 11.73 2.65 -15.99
CA LEU A 381 12.36 3.85 -16.53
C LEU A 381 12.99 3.52 -17.88
N ASP A 382 12.56 4.20 -18.94
CA ASP A 382 13.22 4.16 -20.25
C ASP A 382 14.55 4.93 -20.15
N ALA A 383 15.58 4.25 -19.62
CA ALA A 383 16.88 4.84 -19.36
C ALA A 383 17.75 4.92 -20.63
N ASN A 384 17.44 4.10 -21.64
CA ASN A 384 18.18 4.06 -22.90
C ASN A 384 17.56 4.97 -24.00
N GLY A 385 16.34 5.48 -23.78
CA GLY A 385 15.63 6.38 -24.67
C GLY A 385 15.07 5.70 -25.93
N ASP A 386 14.87 4.39 -25.92
CA ASP A 386 14.40 3.64 -27.08
C ASP A 386 12.86 3.60 -27.22
N GLY A 387 12.14 4.07 -26.20
CA GLY A 387 10.69 4.15 -26.16
C GLY A 387 10.00 2.82 -25.81
N TYR A 388 10.76 1.79 -25.41
CA TYR A 388 10.27 0.51 -24.92
C TYR A 388 10.58 0.36 -23.42
N TYR A 389 9.82 -0.49 -22.74
CA TYR A 389 10.01 -0.78 -21.32
C TYR A 389 10.24 -2.28 -21.14
N SER A 390 11.51 -2.65 -21.01
CA SER A 390 11.99 -4.02 -20.86
C SER A 390 12.11 -4.43 -19.38
N ASP A 391 12.21 -5.73 -19.08
CA ASP A 391 12.27 -6.19 -17.68
C ASP A 391 13.51 -5.70 -16.93
N ASN A 392 14.61 -5.42 -17.64
CA ASN A 392 15.84 -4.82 -17.08
C ASN A 392 15.75 -3.31 -16.84
N GLU A 393 14.62 -2.69 -17.17
CA GLU A 393 14.33 -1.28 -16.89
C GLU A 393 13.36 -1.11 -15.72
N LEU A 394 12.95 -2.21 -15.09
CA LEU A 394 12.18 -2.19 -13.86
C LEU A 394 13.00 -1.47 -12.78
N VAL A 395 12.46 -0.40 -12.21
CA VAL A 395 13.10 0.41 -11.16
C VAL A 395 12.44 0.23 -9.79
N SER A 396 11.16 -0.17 -9.75
CA SER A 396 10.43 -0.45 -8.51
C SER A 396 9.36 -1.52 -8.70
N ASP A 397 9.10 -2.32 -7.67
CA ASP A 397 8.13 -3.42 -7.66
C ASP A 397 7.58 -3.62 -6.25
N GLY A 398 6.31 -3.25 -6.03
CA GLY A 398 5.59 -3.45 -4.77
C GLY A 398 5.82 -2.38 -3.71
N GLU A 399 5.64 -1.10 -4.04
CA GLU A 399 5.60 -0.04 -3.04
C GLU A 399 4.41 -0.23 -2.07
N ASP A 400 4.45 0.36 -0.88
CA ASP A 400 3.33 0.25 0.07
C ASP A 400 3.30 1.40 1.07
N ILE A 401 2.11 1.66 1.63
CA ILE A 401 1.94 2.53 2.79
C ILE A 401 1.79 1.63 4.01
N ILE A 402 2.63 1.86 5.02
CA ILE A 402 2.65 1.07 6.25
C ILE A 402 2.44 2.00 7.44
N MET A 403 1.46 1.67 8.28
CA MET A 403 1.19 2.37 9.54
C MET A 403 1.18 1.38 10.70
N THR A 404 1.74 1.77 11.84
CA THR A 404 1.78 0.94 13.04
C THR A 404 0.90 1.55 14.12
N HIS A 405 0.03 0.72 14.69
CA HIS A 405 -0.83 1.06 15.82
C HIS A 405 -0.93 -0.13 16.78
N ASN A 406 -0.59 0.07 18.05
CA ASN A 406 -0.53 -0.97 19.09
C ASN A 406 0.37 -2.15 18.68
N GLY A 407 1.52 -1.88 18.04
CA GLY A 407 2.43 -2.89 17.50
C GLY A 407 1.87 -3.71 16.31
N ILE A 408 0.71 -3.37 15.77
CA ILE A 408 0.12 -4.01 14.58
C ILE A 408 0.41 -3.15 13.35
N PHE A 409 0.89 -3.78 12.28
CA PHE A 409 1.09 -3.15 10.98
C PHE A 409 -0.20 -3.16 10.17
N TYR A 410 -0.50 -2.02 9.56
CA TYR A 410 -1.60 -1.79 8.64
C TYR A 410 -1.03 -1.30 7.32
N GLN A 411 -1.39 -1.99 6.23
CA GLN A 411 -0.83 -1.83 4.91
C GLN A 411 -1.93 -1.47 3.91
N SER A 412 -1.62 -0.59 2.96
CA SER A 412 -2.57 -0.29 1.88
C SER A 412 -2.78 -1.48 0.95
N SER A 413 -1.77 -2.33 0.79
CA SER A 413 -1.80 -3.51 -0.07
C SER A 413 -2.75 -4.61 0.40
N TYR A 414 -3.24 -4.55 1.65
CA TYR A 414 -4.17 -5.53 2.22
C TYR A 414 -5.64 -5.18 2.06
N ASP A 415 -5.97 -4.04 1.44
CA ASP A 415 -7.34 -3.75 1.03
C ASP A 415 -7.68 -4.33 -0.34
N PHE A 416 -8.12 -5.59 -0.34
CA PHE A 416 -8.56 -6.31 -1.54
C PHE A 416 -10.04 -6.12 -1.90
N SER A 417 -10.80 -5.36 -1.12
CA SER A 417 -12.27 -5.40 -1.20
C SER A 417 -12.97 -4.05 -1.32
N THR A 418 -12.37 -3.01 -0.74
CA THR A 418 -12.92 -1.64 -0.75
C THR A 418 -12.07 -0.69 -1.58
N TYR A 419 -10.87 -1.10 -1.93
CA TYR A 419 -9.99 -0.35 -2.82
C TYR A 419 -10.66 -0.08 -4.16
N ASN A 420 -10.57 1.17 -4.59
CA ASN A 420 -10.96 1.60 -5.91
C ASN A 420 -9.92 2.58 -6.47
N VAL A 421 -9.67 2.48 -7.77
CA VAL A 421 -8.87 3.45 -8.52
C VAL A 421 -9.62 3.90 -9.75
N GLU A 422 -9.74 5.21 -9.89
CA GLU A 422 -10.40 5.84 -11.02
C GLU A 422 -9.54 6.98 -11.59
N MET A 423 -9.69 7.25 -12.88
CA MET A 423 -9.08 8.41 -13.51
C MET A 423 -9.99 9.62 -13.29
N VAL A 424 -9.51 10.63 -12.55
CA VAL A 424 -10.26 11.87 -12.24
C VAL A 424 -9.84 13.05 -13.12
N GLU A 425 -8.74 12.89 -13.83
CA GLU A 425 -8.27 13.84 -14.83
C GLU A 425 -7.56 13.08 -15.95
N ALA A 426 -8.05 13.26 -17.18
CA ALA A 426 -7.50 12.64 -18.37
C ALA A 426 -6.92 13.73 -19.26
N GLY A 427 -5.62 13.67 -19.55
CA GLY A 427 -4.98 14.69 -20.36
C GLY A 427 -3.62 14.24 -20.91
N PRO A 428 -3.25 14.68 -22.12
CA PRO A 428 -2.01 14.26 -22.77
C PRO A 428 -0.75 14.85 -22.10
N LEU A 429 -0.88 15.91 -21.27
CA LEU A 429 0.22 16.53 -20.54
C LEU A 429 0.20 16.20 -19.05
N ARG A 430 -0.98 16.04 -18.47
CA ARG A 430 -1.17 15.64 -17.08
C ARG A 430 -2.41 14.76 -16.96
N THR A 431 -2.26 13.65 -16.27
CA THR A 431 -3.32 12.70 -15.96
C THR A 431 -3.26 12.38 -14.47
N THR A 432 -4.41 12.40 -13.79
CA THR A 432 -4.51 12.13 -12.35
C THR A 432 -5.45 10.97 -12.08
N PHE A 433 -4.97 10.01 -11.29
CA PHE A 433 -5.74 8.90 -10.77
C PHE A 433 -6.04 9.13 -9.30
N ARG A 434 -7.28 8.88 -8.91
CA ARG A 434 -7.72 8.86 -7.52
C ARG A 434 -7.84 7.41 -7.09
N ALA A 435 -6.98 7.02 -6.17
CA ALA A 435 -7.04 5.76 -5.44
C ALA A 435 -7.63 6.02 -4.06
N GLU A 436 -8.59 5.22 -3.62
CA GLU A 436 -9.09 5.26 -2.26
C GLU A 436 -9.28 3.84 -1.71
N GLY A 437 -9.05 3.67 -0.42
CA GLY A 437 -9.16 2.38 0.25
C GLY A 437 -8.84 2.53 1.72
N TYR A 438 -8.53 1.42 2.39
CA TYR A 438 -8.17 1.41 3.81
C TYR A 438 -6.76 0.88 4.02
N LEU A 439 -6.05 1.42 5.01
CA LEU A 439 -4.88 0.75 5.56
C LEU A 439 -5.38 -0.42 6.39
N ARG A 440 -5.01 -1.64 5.98
CA ARG A 440 -5.50 -2.87 6.60
C ARG A 440 -4.42 -3.68 7.27
N SER A 441 -4.71 -4.25 8.43
CA SER A 441 -3.81 -5.26 8.99
C SER A 441 -3.69 -6.46 8.05
N SER A 442 -2.65 -7.29 8.22
CA SER A 442 -2.52 -8.59 7.52
C SER A 442 -3.73 -9.49 7.64
N SER A 443 -4.52 -9.18 8.64
CA SER A 443 -5.64 -9.94 9.04
C SER A 443 -6.93 -9.26 8.45
N GLY A 444 -6.90 -7.96 8.12
CA GLY A 444 -7.96 -7.27 7.37
C GLY A 444 -8.70 -6.17 8.12
N TYR A 445 -8.17 -5.67 9.25
CA TYR A 445 -8.78 -4.57 10.00
C TYR A 445 -8.49 -3.26 9.34
N ASP A 446 -9.49 -2.41 9.22
CA ASP A 446 -9.29 -1.03 8.83
C ASP A 446 -8.72 -0.21 10.00
N LEU A 447 -7.56 0.41 9.82
CA LEU A 447 -7.07 1.45 10.73
C LEU A 447 -7.63 2.81 10.35
N CYS A 448 -7.41 3.22 9.10
CA CYS A 448 -7.87 4.48 8.56
C CYS A 448 -8.11 4.37 7.06
N LYS A 449 -8.94 5.26 6.53
CA LYS A 449 -9.13 5.40 5.09
C LYS A 449 -7.98 6.23 4.52
N PHE A 450 -7.49 5.88 3.34
CA PHE A 450 -6.60 6.73 2.56
C PHE A 450 -7.29 7.22 1.28
N ILE A 451 -6.88 8.40 0.81
CA ILE A 451 -7.16 8.88 -0.55
C ILE A 451 -5.82 9.34 -1.14
N ALA A 452 -5.42 8.75 -2.26
CA ALA A 452 -4.20 9.10 -2.98
C ALA A 452 -4.56 9.66 -4.36
N LEU A 453 -4.09 10.88 -4.66
CA LEU A 453 -4.13 11.46 -5.99
C LEU A 453 -2.76 11.29 -6.65
N ILE A 454 -2.63 10.32 -7.55
CA ILE A 454 -1.40 10.03 -8.30
C ILE A 454 -1.46 10.80 -9.61
N THR A 455 -0.59 11.80 -9.74
CA THR A 455 -0.50 12.68 -10.90
C THR A 455 0.75 12.37 -11.70
N ALA A 456 0.55 12.00 -12.97
CA ALA A 456 1.60 11.78 -13.95
C ALA A 456 1.65 12.96 -14.92
N PHE A 457 2.87 13.30 -15.37
CA PHE A 457 3.14 14.40 -16.29
C PHE A 457 3.91 13.91 -17.52
N ALA A 458 3.58 14.42 -18.70
CA ALA A 458 4.21 14.00 -19.94
C ALA A 458 5.72 14.29 -19.96
N GLU A 459 6.51 13.34 -20.47
CA GLU A 459 7.97 13.43 -20.60
C GLU A 459 8.72 13.59 -19.26
N GLN A 460 8.06 13.31 -18.13
CA GLN A 460 8.66 13.26 -16.80
C GLN A 460 8.90 11.83 -16.35
N SER A 461 9.95 11.63 -15.55
CA SER A 461 10.21 10.37 -14.83
C SER A 461 9.92 10.45 -13.33
N PHE A 462 9.08 11.41 -12.94
CA PHE A 462 8.52 11.50 -11.60
C PHE A 462 7.00 11.39 -11.60
N VAL A 463 6.45 11.04 -10.44
CA VAL A 463 5.02 11.13 -10.12
C VAL A 463 4.83 11.98 -8.86
N GLU A 464 3.77 12.79 -8.86
CA GLU A 464 3.33 13.50 -7.67
C GLU A 464 2.16 12.76 -7.03
N ILE A 465 2.21 12.57 -5.71
CA ILE A 465 1.20 11.86 -4.94
C ILE A 465 0.73 12.78 -3.82
N SER A 466 -0.54 13.18 -3.87
CA SER A 466 -1.20 13.84 -2.73
C SER A 466 -1.95 12.79 -1.94
N LEU A 467 -1.52 12.54 -0.69
CA LEU A 467 -1.96 11.43 0.13
C LEU A 467 -2.66 11.93 1.39
N ASP A 468 -3.95 11.64 1.47
CA ASP A 468 -4.82 11.92 2.62
C ASP A 468 -4.99 10.67 3.49
N PHE A 469 -4.85 10.83 4.81
CA PHE A 469 -5.32 9.86 5.79
C PHE A 469 -6.51 10.41 6.55
N ILE A 470 -7.61 9.66 6.56
CA ILE A 470 -8.86 10.00 7.23
C ILE A 470 -9.04 9.05 8.42
N PHE A 471 -8.87 9.60 9.62
CA PHE A 471 -9.01 8.87 10.88
C PHE A 471 -10.42 9.04 11.44
N SER A 472 -11.15 7.93 11.59
CA SER A 472 -12.51 7.91 12.15
C SER A 472 -12.55 7.89 13.67
N LYS A 473 -11.42 7.61 14.33
CA LYS A 473 -11.25 7.58 15.78
C LYS A 473 -9.88 8.14 16.19
N THR A 474 -9.77 8.53 17.46
CA THR A 474 -8.50 8.93 18.09
C THR A 474 -7.69 7.68 18.47
N ALA A 475 -7.12 7.01 17.47
CA ALA A 475 -6.16 5.92 17.67
C ALA A 475 -4.73 6.53 17.65
N PRO A 476 -3.90 6.30 18.67
CA PRO A 476 -2.53 6.78 18.62
C PRO A 476 -1.72 6.07 17.53
N ILE A 477 -0.99 6.83 16.72
CA ILE A 477 -0.15 6.28 15.66
C ILE A 477 1.30 6.22 16.15
N GLU A 478 1.89 5.02 16.08
CA GLU A 478 3.28 4.77 16.49
C GLU A 478 4.26 5.12 15.36
N SER A 479 3.91 4.75 14.13
CA SER A 479 4.68 5.10 12.93
C SER A 479 3.81 5.11 11.69
N ALA A 480 4.21 5.90 10.70
CA ALA A 480 3.61 5.92 9.36
C ALA A 480 4.72 6.10 8.34
N ALA A 481 4.73 5.25 7.32
CA ALA A 481 5.81 5.21 6.34
C ALA A 481 5.29 4.85 4.94
N ILE A 482 6.01 5.31 3.93
CA ILE A 482 5.88 4.90 2.54
C ILE A 482 7.14 4.13 2.18
N TYR A 483 6.97 2.88 1.81
CA TYR A 483 8.04 1.96 1.45
C TYR A 483 8.19 1.91 -0.07
N ILE A 484 9.38 2.19 -0.58
CA ILE A 484 9.67 2.19 -2.02
C ILE A 484 10.84 1.25 -2.29
N PRO A 485 10.58 0.03 -2.77
CA PRO A 485 11.60 -0.87 -3.27
C PRO A 485 12.37 -0.25 -4.43
N TYR A 486 13.66 -0.52 -4.49
CA TYR A 486 14.49 -0.24 -5.65
C TYR A 486 15.04 -1.56 -6.19
N SER A 487 14.88 -1.79 -7.50
CA SER A 487 15.24 -3.06 -8.13
C SER A 487 16.75 -3.35 -8.05
N GLU A 488 17.57 -2.31 -8.18
CA GLU A 488 19.03 -2.36 -8.10
C GLU A 488 19.56 -2.14 -6.67
N GLU A 489 20.86 -2.35 -6.45
CA GLU A 489 21.48 -2.09 -5.14
C GLU A 489 21.86 -0.62 -4.99
N ILE A 490 21.34 0.03 -3.95
CA ILE A 490 21.74 1.38 -3.53
C ILE A 490 23.15 1.31 -2.94
N SER A 491 24.01 2.24 -3.32
CA SER A 491 25.38 2.37 -2.78
C SER A 491 25.76 3.79 -2.39
N GLN A 492 24.92 4.77 -2.74
CA GLN A 492 25.11 6.17 -2.44
C GLN A 492 23.81 6.78 -1.93
N VAL A 493 23.92 7.65 -0.94
CA VAL A 493 22.80 8.43 -0.40
C VAL A 493 23.22 9.89 -0.37
N TYR A 494 22.38 10.74 -0.95
CA TYR A 494 22.56 12.18 -0.96
C TYR A 494 21.34 12.86 -0.33
N SER A 495 21.58 13.67 0.71
CA SER A 495 20.59 14.58 1.28
C SER A 495 21.23 15.95 1.38
N PRO A 496 20.64 17.01 0.80
CA PRO A 496 21.19 18.34 0.96
C PRO A 496 21.33 18.73 2.43
N ASN A 497 22.25 19.66 2.67
CA ASN A 497 22.60 20.21 3.97
C ASN A 497 23.38 19.25 4.88
N THR A 498 23.36 17.93 4.66
CA THR A 498 24.17 16.99 5.46
C THR A 498 25.66 17.03 5.10
N GLY A 499 26.00 17.23 3.82
CA GLY A 499 27.39 17.43 3.34
C GLY A 499 28.33 16.25 3.58
N VAL A 500 27.80 15.06 3.87
CA VAL A 500 28.58 13.88 4.28
C VAL A 500 28.18 12.70 3.41
N GLN A 501 29.19 11.95 2.93
CA GLN A 501 28.97 10.64 2.31
C GLN A 501 28.46 9.67 3.38
N MET A 502 27.34 9.01 3.10
CA MET A 502 26.68 8.12 4.04
C MET A 502 26.78 6.68 3.56
N ASP A 503 27.22 5.81 4.45
CA ASP A 503 27.23 4.37 4.21
C ASP A 503 25.94 3.74 4.75
N LEU A 504 25.39 2.79 4.00
CA LEU A 504 24.17 2.09 4.36
C LEU A 504 24.35 1.18 5.59
N PRO A 505 23.27 0.93 6.37
CA PRO A 505 21.98 1.60 6.28
C PRO A 505 22.03 3.03 6.82
N VAL A 506 21.18 3.90 6.28
CA VAL A 506 21.12 5.32 6.64
C VAL A 506 19.75 5.66 7.20
N VAL A 507 19.70 6.35 8.34
CA VAL A 507 18.50 6.98 8.88
C VAL A 507 18.73 8.49 8.88
N ILE A 508 17.85 9.26 8.27
CA ILE A 508 17.88 10.73 8.30
C ILE A 508 16.56 11.20 8.83
N TYR A 509 16.51 12.00 9.89
CA TYR A 509 15.23 12.46 10.42
C TYR A 509 15.30 13.83 11.07
N GLN A 510 14.16 14.51 11.07
CA GLN A 510 13.95 15.74 11.82
C GLN A 510 13.75 15.37 13.29
N SER A 511 14.72 15.71 14.14
CA SER A 511 14.74 15.33 15.55
C SER A 511 13.99 16.32 16.45
N ASP A 512 13.93 17.59 16.04
CA ASP A 512 13.11 18.67 16.63
C ASP A 512 12.93 19.79 15.58
N ILE A 513 12.18 20.86 15.85
CA ILE A 513 11.85 21.97 14.93
C ILE A 513 13.03 22.68 14.25
N GLU A 514 14.24 22.53 14.79
CA GLU A 514 15.47 23.20 14.31
C GLU A 514 16.63 22.23 14.02
N LYS A 515 16.47 20.93 14.29
CA LYS A 515 17.58 19.97 14.28
C LYS A 515 17.27 18.70 13.52
N SER A 516 18.22 18.28 12.69
CA SER A 516 18.19 17.00 12.00
C SER A 516 19.29 16.07 12.50
N GLU A 517 19.01 14.77 12.44
CA GLU A 517 19.93 13.71 12.82
C GLU A 517 20.13 12.77 11.64
N VAL A 518 21.39 12.43 11.38
CA VAL A 518 21.78 11.37 10.45
C VAL A 518 22.43 10.25 11.25
N ARG A 519 22.00 9.02 11.02
CA ARG A 519 22.67 7.80 11.47
C ARG A 519 23.13 7.01 10.26
N SER A 520 24.42 6.73 10.17
CA SER A 520 25.02 5.92 9.11
C SER A 520 25.98 4.92 9.74
N GLN A 521 25.78 3.62 9.50
CA GLN A 521 26.54 2.53 10.13
C GLN A 521 26.72 2.67 11.67
N GLY A 522 25.68 3.13 12.36
CA GLY A 522 25.71 3.36 13.81
C GLY A 522 26.43 4.63 14.27
N ARG A 523 27.08 5.38 13.36
CA ARG A 523 27.58 6.73 13.65
C ARG A 523 26.44 7.73 13.59
N LYS A 524 26.28 8.50 14.67
CA LYS A 524 25.29 9.56 14.79
C LYS A 524 25.93 10.92 14.51
N LEU A 525 25.34 11.68 13.60
CA LEU A 525 25.68 13.05 13.26
C LEU A 525 24.46 13.93 13.51
N LEU A 526 24.64 15.03 14.24
CA LEU A 526 23.60 16.01 14.52
C LEU A 526 23.90 17.28 13.74
N PHE A 527 22.86 17.86 13.15
CA PHE A 527 22.94 19.10 12.40
C PHE A 527 21.95 20.11 13.00
N ASP A 528 22.45 21.32 13.28
CA ASP A 528 21.63 22.44 13.78
C ASP A 528 20.91 23.16 12.61
N GLN A 529 20.18 22.38 11.81
CA GLN A 529 19.37 22.85 10.70
C GLN A 529 18.26 21.83 10.37
N ASN A 530 17.23 22.31 9.67
CA ASN A 530 16.14 21.47 9.19
C ASN A 530 16.55 20.57 8.02
N LEU A 531 15.93 19.39 8.01
CA LEU A 531 16.09 18.41 6.94
C LEU A 531 15.60 18.99 5.61
N SER A 532 16.33 18.72 4.53
CA SER A 532 16.08 19.21 3.16
C SER A 532 14.74 18.79 2.55
N ARG A 533 13.97 17.95 3.24
CA ARG A 533 12.69 17.39 2.79
C ARG A 533 12.76 16.55 1.52
N TRP A 534 13.97 16.18 1.09
CA TRP A 534 14.19 15.19 0.06
C TRP A 534 15.52 14.48 0.25
N VAL A 535 15.59 13.24 -0.23
CA VAL A 535 16.79 12.39 -0.28
C VAL A 535 16.87 11.71 -1.63
N ASP A 536 18.07 11.55 -2.16
CA ASP A 536 18.39 10.71 -3.29
C ASP A 536 19.12 9.46 -2.81
N ALA A 537 18.70 8.30 -3.29
CA ALA A 537 19.36 7.03 -3.07
C ALA A 537 19.66 6.37 -4.40
N SER A 538 20.93 6.15 -4.68
CA SER A 538 21.41 5.85 -6.03
C SER A 538 22.62 4.91 -6.03
N ASN A 539 23.00 4.51 -7.24
CA ASN A 539 24.21 3.76 -7.55
C ASN A 539 24.79 4.24 -8.89
N LEU A 540 25.68 3.45 -9.50
CA LEU A 540 26.31 3.83 -10.76
C LEU A 540 25.41 3.72 -11.99
N THR A 541 24.24 3.08 -11.90
CA THR A 541 23.31 2.85 -13.03
C THR A 541 22.05 3.70 -12.94
N GLY A 542 21.69 4.20 -11.76
CA GLY A 542 20.54 5.08 -11.56
C GLY A 542 20.19 5.27 -10.09
N GLY A 543 18.99 5.78 -9.81
CA GLY A 543 18.50 5.96 -8.46
C GLY A 543 17.04 6.39 -8.37
N VAL A 544 16.61 6.56 -7.12
CA VAL A 544 15.31 7.10 -6.75
C VAL A 544 15.49 8.26 -5.77
N MET A 545 14.85 9.38 -6.09
CA MET A 545 14.75 10.55 -5.23
C MET A 545 13.33 10.67 -4.69
N LEU A 546 13.23 10.80 -3.37
CA LEU A 546 11.97 11.04 -2.67
C LEU A 546 11.97 12.45 -2.09
N ALA A 547 10.89 13.20 -2.33
CA ALA A 547 10.65 14.48 -1.69
C ALA A 547 9.27 14.50 -1.03
N VAL A 548 9.12 15.30 0.04
CA VAL A 548 7.87 15.42 0.79
C VAL A 548 7.60 16.87 1.19
N LYS A 549 6.35 17.31 1.09
CA LYS A 549 5.85 18.51 1.79
C LYS A 549 5.02 18.04 2.98
N PRO A 550 5.61 17.95 4.18
CA PRO A 550 4.88 17.47 5.34
C PRO A 550 3.82 18.50 5.78
N PHE A 551 2.71 18.00 6.33
CA PHE A 551 1.64 18.82 6.90
C PHE A 551 1.92 19.19 8.37
N TRP A 552 1.66 20.46 8.72
CA TRP A 552 1.92 21.11 10.03
C TRP A 552 3.41 21.18 10.45
N ASP A 553 3.72 22.13 11.33
CA ASP A 553 5.06 22.62 11.67
C ASP A 553 6.04 21.51 12.16
N LEU A 554 6.76 20.92 11.19
CA LEU A 554 8.17 20.54 11.19
C LEU A 554 8.78 19.74 12.35
N THR A 555 8.04 19.03 13.20
CA THR A 555 8.75 18.31 14.28
C THR A 555 9.35 16.97 13.85
N GLN A 556 8.64 16.11 13.08
CA GLN A 556 9.02 14.68 12.98
C GLN A 556 8.64 14.03 11.64
N PHE A 557 9.61 13.96 10.71
CA PHE A 557 9.59 13.12 9.50
C PHE A 557 11.02 12.68 9.19
N GLY A 558 11.20 11.71 8.31
CA GLY A 558 12.55 11.28 7.91
C GLY A 558 12.58 10.27 6.79
N TYR A 559 13.78 9.75 6.53
CA TYR A 559 14.10 8.75 5.54
C TYR A 559 14.87 7.61 6.18
N TYR A 560 14.57 6.40 5.74
CA TYR A 560 15.38 5.22 6.05
C TYR A 560 15.77 4.56 4.73
N ILE A 561 17.07 4.34 4.54
CA ILE A 561 17.62 3.84 3.29
C ILE A 561 18.45 2.59 3.57
N GLN A 562 18.18 1.55 2.79
CA GLN A 562 18.89 0.28 2.79
C GLN A 562 19.39 -0.05 1.37
N GLU A 563 20.00 -1.22 1.19
CA GLU A 563 20.55 -1.64 -0.11
C GLU A 563 19.47 -1.80 -1.19
N LYS A 564 18.21 -2.09 -0.82
CA LYS A 564 17.13 -2.41 -1.76
C LYS A 564 15.86 -1.58 -1.59
N ASP A 565 15.88 -0.59 -0.70
CA ASP A 565 14.69 0.23 -0.45
C ASP A 565 15.02 1.62 0.08
N VAL A 566 14.10 2.54 -0.22
CA VAL A 566 14.02 3.86 0.36
C VAL A 566 12.65 3.99 1.01
N THR A 567 12.65 4.32 2.30
CA THR A 567 11.43 4.49 3.08
C THR A 567 11.29 5.94 3.50
N LEU A 568 10.20 6.59 3.11
CA LEU A 568 9.79 7.89 3.64
C LEU A 568 8.99 7.68 4.93
N MET A 569 9.56 8.05 6.06
CA MET A 569 8.87 8.04 7.36
C MET A 569 8.08 9.35 7.53
N LEU A 570 6.78 9.29 7.24
CA LEU A 570 5.84 10.38 7.52
C LEU A 570 5.67 10.60 9.03
N TRP A 571 5.78 9.52 9.81
CA TRP A 571 5.88 9.53 11.26
C TRP A 571 6.93 8.50 11.71
N PRO A 572 8.14 8.90 12.10
CA PRO A 572 9.20 7.97 12.47
C PRO A 572 8.89 7.20 13.77
N PRO A 573 9.33 5.94 13.93
CA PRO A 573 9.01 5.12 15.11
C PRO A 573 9.64 5.60 16.43
N TYR A 574 10.62 6.49 16.36
CA TYR A 574 11.27 7.14 17.51
C TYR A 574 10.73 8.55 17.79
N ALA A 575 9.69 8.97 17.05
CA ALA A 575 8.86 10.11 17.40
C ALA A 575 8.12 9.84 18.71
N GLN A 576 7.66 10.90 19.39
CA GLN A 576 6.69 10.70 20.48
C GLN A 576 5.39 10.16 19.86
N GLU A 577 4.69 9.26 20.53
CA GLU A 577 3.39 8.76 20.07
C GLU A 577 2.42 9.93 19.83
N ILE A 578 1.71 9.95 18.69
CA ILE A 578 0.67 10.96 18.47
C ILE A 578 -0.53 10.63 19.35
N ASP A 579 -0.61 11.24 20.54
CA ASP A 579 -1.88 11.30 21.27
C ASP A 579 -2.77 12.39 20.66
N ILE A 580 -3.60 11.99 19.69
CA ILE A 580 -4.56 12.86 19.00
C ILE A 580 -5.52 13.55 20.01
N LYS A 581 -5.81 12.94 21.18
CA LYS A 581 -6.63 13.57 22.24
C LYS A 581 -5.88 14.68 22.97
N TYR A 582 -4.57 14.54 23.17
CA TYR A 582 -3.73 15.53 23.85
C TYR A 582 -3.43 16.75 22.94
N THR A 583 -3.19 16.53 21.65
CA THR A 583 -2.93 17.63 20.68
C THR A 583 -4.13 18.57 20.55
N LEU A 584 -5.35 18.03 20.59
CA LEU A 584 -6.61 18.81 20.58
C LEU A 584 -6.84 19.59 21.89
N ARG A 585 -6.32 19.13 23.03
CA ARG A 585 -6.52 19.79 24.33
C ARG A 585 -5.56 20.94 24.60
N ASN A 586 -4.30 20.85 24.16
CA ASN A 586 -3.24 21.70 24.71
C ASN A 586 -2.55 22.65 23.72
N LYS A 587 -2.75 22.51 22.40
CA LYS A 587 -2.13 23.42 21.39
C LYS A 587 -3.10 24.29 20.59
N MET A 588 -4.42 24.11 20.72
CA MET A 588 -5.41 25.02 20.12
C MET A 588 -5.92 26.00 21.18
N ARG A 589 -5.92 27.31 20.85
CA ARG A 589 -6.55 28.35 21.68
C ARG A 589 -7.99 27.94 22.05
N PRO A 590 -8.56 28.43 23.18
CA PRO A 590 -9.74 27.87 23.85
C PRO A 590 -11.09 27.91 23.10
N ASN A 591 -11.11 28.19 21.79
CA ASN A 591 -12.33 28.39 21.01
C ASN A 591 -12.69 27.23 20.07
N TYR A 592 -12.05 26.06 20.16
CA TYR A 592 -12.38 24.89 19.33
C TYR A 592 -12.76 23.64 20.14
N ALA A 593 -13.51 23.82 21.24
CA ALA A 593 -13.98 22.74 22.10
C ALA A 593 -14.98 21.75 21.46
N ASN A 594 -15.28 21.88 20.16
CA ASN A 594 -16.27 21.04 19.45
C ASN A 594 -15.68 19.96 18.53
N LEU A 595 -14.35 19.76 18.48
CA LEU A 595 -13.71 18.76 17.59
C LEU A 595 -13.67 17.33 18.14
N ARG A 596 -14.41 16.99 19.21
CA ARG A 596 -14.37 15.65 19.81
C ARG A 596 -15.00 14.54 18.96
N ASN A 597 -15.72 14.87 17.89
CA ASN A 597 -16.52 13.95 17.06
C ASN A 597 -16.37 14.20 15.54
N GLN A 598 -15.20 14.62 15.04
CA GLN A 598 -15.01 14.85 13.60
C GLN A 598 -13.86 14.02 13.06
N ASP A 599 -14.09 13.41 11.89
CA ASP A 599 -13.03 12.82 11.07
C ASP A 599 -11.95 13.87 10.83
N PHE A 600 -10.70 13.49 11.06
CA PHE A 600 -9.57 14.37 10.83
C PHE A 600 -8.83 13.92 9.56
N ASN A 601 -8.63 14.84 8.60
CA ASN A 601 -7.90 14.58 7.34
C ASN A 601 -6.51 15.23 7.34
N ARG A 602 -5.44 14.44 7.08
CA ARG A 602 -4.06 14.91 6.92
C ARG A 602 -3.54 14.62 5.50
N THR A 603 -3.25 15.67 4.74
CA THR A 603 -2.68 15.60 3.39
C THR A 603 -1.15 15.64 3.41
N HIS A 604 -0.48 14.74 2.70
CA HIS A 604 0.96 14.76 2.47
C HIS A 604 1.20 14.81 0.97
N ASP A 605 1.94 15.80 0.48
CA ASP A 605 2.37 15.78 -0.92
C ASP A 605 3.75 15.13 -1.00
N ILE A 606 3.87 14.14 -1.87
CA ILE A 606 5.06 13.33 -2.07
C ILE A 606 5.44 13.37 -3.55
N LEU A 607 6.73 13.34 -3.81
CA LEU A 607 7.29 13.18 -5.15
C LEU A 607 8.19 11.94 -5.16
N ILE A 608 7.99 11.06 -6.14
CA ILE A 608 8.88 9.93 -6.43
C ILE A 608 9.48 10.20 -7.80
N TYR A 609 10.81 10.33 -7.88
CA TYR A 609 11.55 10.57 -9.12
C TYR A 609 12.56 9.46 -9.36
N PHE A 610 12.41 8.74 -10.48
CA PHE A 610 13.39 7.75 -10.92
C PHE A 610 14.31 8.37 -11.97
N HIS A 611 15.61 8.07 -11.88
CA HIS A 611 16.61 8.56 -12.83
C HIS A 611 17.65 7.50 -13.18
N GLY A 612 18.22 7.61 -14.39
CA GLY A 612 19.35 6.79 -14.82
C GLY A 612 20.70 7.36 -14.34
N SER A 613 21.80 6.85 -14.90
CA SER A 613 23.16 7.26 -14.55
C SER A 613 23.73 8.40 -15.39
N ASP A 614 23.04 8.84 -16.44
CA ASP A 614 23.52 9.92 -17.31
C ASP A 614 23.49 11.26 -16.57
N ILE A 615 24.67 11.76 -16.20
CA ILE A 615 24.86 12.98 -15.40
C ILE A 615 24.20 14.21 -16.06
N GLU A 616 24.13 14.26 -17.40
CA GLU A 616 23.47 15.38 -18.09
C GLU A 616 21.93 15.33 -17.97
N GLN A 617 21.38 14.15 -17.68
CA GLN A 617 19.93 13.93 -17.54
C GLN A 617 19.46 13.88 -16.09
N ILE A 618 20.36 13.65 -15.13
CA ILE A 618 20.04 13.61 -13.70
C ILE A 618 19.67 15.03 -13.22
N LYS A 619 18.42 15.19 -12.78
CA LYS A 619 17.85 16.48 -12.36
C LYS A 619 17.32 16.47 -10.93
N THR A 620 17.88 15.64 -10.06
CA THR A 620 17.39 15.43 -8.68
C THR A 620 17.17 16.75 -7.93
N THR A 621 18.15 17.66 -7.95
CA THR A 621 18.03 18.95 -7.28
C THR A 621 16.98 19.85 -7.93
N GLU A 622 16.95 19.93 -9.27
CA GLU A 622 15.99 20.75 -10.01
C GLU A 622 14.55 20.29 -9.77
N VAL A 623 14.31 18.98 -9.90
CA VAL A 623 13.01 18.33 -9.71
C VAL A 623 12.54 18.48 -8.26
N ALA A 624 13.42 18.26 -7.27
CA ALA A 624 13.08 18.44 -5.86
C ALA A 624 12.74 19.89 -5.52
N GLN A 625 13.50 20.87 -6.05
CA GLN A 625 13.23 22.29 -5.82
C GLN A 625 11.95 22.75 -6.52
N ALA A 626 11.71 22.33 -7.76
CA ALA A 626 10.47 22.62 -8.48
C ALA A 626 9.26 22.04 -7.74
N PHE A 627 9.38 20.85 -7.15
CA PHE A 627 8.33 20.30 -6.30
C PHE A 627 8.16 21.13 -5.03
N LEU A 628 9.20 21.34 -4.22
CA LEU A 628 9.11 22.03 -2.92
C LEU A 628 8.72 23.51 -3.03
N HIS A 629 9.14 24.17 -4.11
CA HIS A 629 8.91 25.58 -4.43
C HIS A 629 8.42 25.69 -5.88
N PRO A 630 7.14 25.35 -6.13
CA PRO A 630 6.58 25.32 -7.47
C PRO A 630 6.57 26.69 -8.12
N VAL A 631 6.51 26.70 -9.45
CA VAL A 631 6.36 27.94 -10.21
C VAL A 631 5.10 28.70 -9.79
N GLU A 632 5.22 30.01 -9.69
CA GLU A 632 4.13 30.90 -9.28
C GLU A 632 3.34 31.32 -10.52
N PHE A 633 2.07 30.94 -10.60
CA PHE A 633 1.15 31.42 -11.64
C PHE A 633 0.52 32.74 -11.22
N ILE A 634 0.77 33.79 -12.00
CA ILE A 634 0.36 35.17 -11.71
C ILE A 634 -0.61 35.61 -12.81
N SER A 635 -1.91 35.46 -12.55
CA SER A 635 -2.97 36.09 -13.33
C SER A 635 -3.14 37.56 -12.90
N LYS A 636 -3.66 38.39 -13.80
CA LYS A 636 -3.94 39.81 -13.52
C LYS A 636 -5.18 40.01 -12.66
#